data_AF-A0A5C3FMU3-F1
#
_entry.id   AF-A0A5C3FMU3-F1
#
_cell.length_a   1.000
_cell.length_b   1.000
_cell.length_c   1.000
_cell.angle_alpha   90.00
_cell.angle_beta   90.00
_cell.angle_gamma   90.00
#
_symmetry.space_group_name_H-M   'P 1'
#
loop_
_entity.id
_entity.type
_entity.pdbx_description
1 polymer ?
#
loop_
_entity_poly.entity_id
_entity_poly.type
_entity_poly.pdbx_seq_one_letter_code
_entity_poly.pdbx_strand_id
1 'polypeptide(L)'
;MQSRQLFTLLWFALVATSIKAYLIEPTKLVWEAGMPIEDAIEGLKGHVAEAMQSNRQLKAPHLDAFPQFFRDMNLINRMSGRHARYPITGLEWNTWYEGELRRIHADGQAYQRSVAETHAAAARLPRDGRLP
;
A
#
# COMPACT_ATOMS: atom_id res chain seq x y z
N MET A 1 -21.28 -13.26 -43.11
CA MET A 1 -20.78 -12.06 -42.39
C MET A 1 -20.72 -12.39 -40.90
N GLN A 2 -19.63 -13.02 -40.46
CA GLN A 2 -19.50 -13.54 -39.09
C GLN A 2 -18.07 -13.31 -38.59
N SER A 3 -17.52 -12.13 -38.89
CA SER A 3 -16.11 -11.80 -38.70
C SER A 3 -15.88 -10.39 -38.13
N ARG A 4 -16.89 -9.81 -37.46
CA ARG A 4 -16.77 -8.48 -36.83
C ARG A 4 -17.00 -8.46 -35.32
N GLN A 5 -17.24 -9.60 -34.68
CA GLN A 5 -17.46 -9.68 -33.23
C GLN A 5 -16.36 -10.40 -32.43
N LEU A 6 -15.36 -10.98 -33.10
CA LEU A 6 -14.26 -11.67 -32.42
C LEU A 6 -13.09 -10.75 -32.03
N PHE A 7 -13.09 -9.48 -32.46
CA PHE A 7 -12.00 -8.54 -32.17
C PHE A 7 -12.21 -7.69 -30.91
N THR A 8 -13.41 -7.68 -30.32
CA THR A 8 -13.73 -6.83 -29.16
C THR A 8 -13.59 -7.53 -27.80
N LEU A 9 -13.39 -8.85 -27.77
CA LEU A 9 -13.22 -9.59 -26.51
C LEU A 9 -11.76 -9.75 -26.08
N LEU A 10 -10.79 -9.39 -26.93
CA LEU A 10 -9.37 -9.61 -26.66
C LEU A 10 -8.61 -8.40 -26.07
N TRP A 11 -9.29 -7.28 -25.79
CA TRP A 11 -8.67 -6.08 -25.20
C TRP A 11 -8.88 -5.94 -23.68
N PHE A 12 -9.73 -6.75 -23.06
CA PHE A 12 -10.01 -6.66 -21.61
C PHE A 12 -9.25 -7.65 -20.73
N ALA A 13 -8.40 -8.51 -21.31
CA ALA A 13 -7.66 -9.53 -20.54
C ALA A 13 -6.24 -9.10 -20.14
N LEU A 14 -5.90 -7.80 -20.18
CA LEU A 14 -4.53 -7.31 -19.97
C LEU A 14 -4.36 -6.33 -18.78
N VAL A 15 -5.06 -6.55 -17.66
CA VAL A 15 -4.82 -5.76 -16.42
C VAL A 15 -4.41 -6.62 -15.21
N ALA A 16 -4.29 -7.95 -15.35
CA ALA A 16 -3.93 -8.82 -14.23
C ALA A 16 -2.52 -9.43 -14.35
N THR A 17 -1.59 -8.81 -15.08
CA THR A 17 -0.16 -9.07 -14.86
C THR A 17 0.29 -8.29 -13.62
N SER A 18 -0.29 -8.63 -12.47
CA SER A 18 0.30 -8.33 -11.17
C SER A 18 1.55 -9.18 -11.04
N ILE A 19 2.62 -8.79 -11.75
CA ILE A 19 3.96 -9.20 -11.34
C ILE A 19 4.06 -8.64 -9.92
N LYS A 20 3.91 -9.52 -8.92
CA LYS A 20 4.20 -9.21 -7.53
C LYS A 20 5.69 -8.90 -7.51
N ALA A 21 6.05 -7.66 -7.84
CA ALA A 21 7.36 -7.12 -7.60
C ALA A 21 7.44 -6.94 -6.09
N TYR A 22 7.73 -8.06 -5.41
CA TYR A 22 8.01 -8.08 -4.00
C TYR A 22 9.06 -7.01 -3.74
N LEU A 23 8.77 -6.11 -2.79
CA LEU A 23 9.64 -4.99 -2.52
C LEU A 23 10.97 -5.47 -1.92
N ILE A 24 10.94 -6.59 -1.17
CA ILE A 24 12.13 -7.31 -0.67
C ILE A 24 11.93 -8.82 -0.78
N GLU A 25 13.02 -9.60 -0.63
CA GLU A 25 12.98 -11.06 -0.65
C GLU A 25 12.03 -11.63 0.44
N PRO A 26 11.10 -12.55 0.11
CA PRO A 26 10.07 -13.00 1.05
C PRO A 26 10.61 -13.66 2.33
N THR A 27 11.75 -14.32 2.26
CA THR A 27 12.39 -15.04 3.38
C THR A 27 13.29 -14.15 4.23
N LYS A 28 13.50 -12.89 3.83
CA LYS A 28 14.42 -11.99 4.52
C LYS A 28 13.88 -11.67 5.91
N LEU A 29 14.71 -11.79 6.93
CA LEU A 29 14.34 -11.48 8.30
C LEU A 29 14.06 -9.97 8.42
N VAL A 30 12.90 -9.63 8.97
CA VAL A 30 12.50 -8.23 9.24
C VAL A 30 12.47 -7.96 10.73
N TRP A 31 11.97 -8.91 11.54
CA TRP A 31 12.01 -8.83 13.00
C TRP A 31 11.90 -10.21 13.64
N GLU A 32 12.53 -10.40 14.78
CA GLU A 32 12.36 -11.56 15.65
C GLU A 32 12.33 -11.17 17.12
N ALA A 33 11.85 -12.09 17.98
CA ALA A 33 11.72 -11.84 19.40
C ALA A 33 13.07 -11.46 20.03
N GLY A 34 13.09 -10.33 20.75
CA GLY A 34 14.29 -9.77 21.37
C GLY A 34 15.00 -8.71 20.55
N MET A 35 14.64 -8.54 19.27
CA MET A 35 15.14 -7.45 18.44
C MET A 35 14.48 -6.12 18.82
N PRO A 36 15.25 -5.05 19.08
CA PRO A 36 14.71 -3.70 19.27
C PRO A 36 13.93 -3.23 18.04
N ILE A 37 12.85 -2.49 18.26
CA ILE A 37 11.96 -2.04 17.16
C ILE A 37 12.70 -1.06 16.25
N GLU A 38 13.55 -0.20 16.83
CA GLU A 38 14.35 0.79 16.11
C GLU A 38 15.31 0.09 15.13
N ASP A 39 15.99 -0.96 15.58
CA ASP A 39 16.90 -1.75 14.74
C ASP A 39 16.15 -2.46 13.61
N ALA A 40 14.95 -2.98 13.90
CA ALA A 40 14.11 -3.62 12.90
C ALA A 40 13.58 -2.63 11.85
N ILE A 41 13.24 -1.40 12.25
CA ILE A 41 12.85 -0.32 11.33
C ILE A 41 14.02 0.03 10.41
N GLU A 42 15.20 0.27 10.96
CA GLU A 42 16.38 0.61 10.15
C GLU A 42 16.82 -0.55 9.26
N GLY A 43 16.78 -1.79 9.76
CA GLY A 43 17.07 -2.99 8.97
C GLY A 43 16.11 -3.13 7.78
N LEU A 44 14.81 -2.95 8.02
CA LEU A 44 13.80 -2.99 6.95
C LEU A 44 14.02 -1.90 5.90
N LYS A 45 14.33 -0.67 6.31
CA LYS A 45 14.70 0.42 5.38
C LYS A 45 15.91 0.02 4.52
N GLY A 46 16.93 -0.57 5.13
CA GLY A 46 18.10 -1.08 4.43
C GLY A 46 17.75 -2.12 3.37
N HIS A 47 16.92 -3.10 3.72
CA HIS A 47 16.50 -4.15 2.79
C HIS A 47 15.70 -3.60 1.60
N VAL A 48 14.81 -2.62 1.85
CA VAL A 48 14.07 -1.95 0.78
C VAL A 48 15.01 -1.15 -0.11
N ALA A 49 15.96 -0.41 0.47
CA ALA A 49 16.94 0.36 -0.29
C ALA A 49 17.80 -0.54 -1.19
N GLU A 50 18.28 -1.67 -0.68
CA GLU A 50 19.02 -2.69 -1.45
C GLU A 50 18.21 -3.24 -2.62
N ALA A 51 16.94 -3.59 -2.37
CA ALA A 51 16.06 -4.11 -3.41
C ALA A 51 15.78 -3.06 -4.50
N MET A 52 15.59 -1.79 -4.11
CA MET A 52 15.43 -0.68 -5.05
C MET A 52 16.69 -0.41 -5.88
N GLN A 53 17.89 -0.61 -5.32
CA GLN A 53 19.13 -0.50 -6.09
C GLN A 53 19.21 -1.59 -7.16
N SER A 54 18.73 -2.79 -6.84
CA SER A 54 18.73 -3.94 -7.75
C SER A 54 17.60 -3.87 -8.79
N ASN A 55 16.49 -3.20 -8.46
CA ASN A 55 15.36 -3.00 -9.36
C ASN A 55 14.86 -1.54 -9.32
N ARG A 56 15.34 -0.74 -10.29
CA ARG A 56 14.98 0.68 -10.43
C ARG A 56 13.51 0.95 -10.76
N GLN A 57 12.72 -0.08 -11.08
CA GLN A 57 11.29 0.09 -11.32
C GLN A 57 10.47 0.13 -10.02
N LEU A 58 11.07 -0.29 -8.89
CA LEU A 58 10.43 -0.23 -7.59
C LEU A 58 10.28 1.23 -7.13
N LYS A 59 9.09 1.58 -6.66
CA LYS A 59 8.81 2.88 -6.07
C LYS A 59 9.14 2.83 -4.58
N ALA A 60 9.78 3.88 -4.09
CA ALA A 60 10.06 4.05 -2.66
C ALA A 60 8.76 4.04 -1.85
N PRO A 61 8.70 3.32 -0.73
CA PRO A 61 7.66 3.51 0.25
C PRO A 61 7.66 4.90 0.87
N HIS A 62 6.48 5.34 1.33
CA HIS A 62 6.40 6.50 2.20
C HIS A 62 7.18 6.25 3.49
N LEU A 63 7.83 7.28 4.03
CA LEU A 63 8.69 7.15 5.22
C LEU A 63 7.92 6.64 6.45
N ASP A 64 6.63 6.98 6.55
CA ASP A 64 5.78 6.52 7.65
C ASP A 64 5.33 5.06 7.53
N ALA A 65 5.49 4.43 6.36
CA ALA A 65 5.08 3.05 6.15
C ALA A 65 5.88 2.07 7.03
N PHE A 66 7.17 2.35 7.25
CA PHE A 66 8.04 1.53 8.08
C PHE A 66 7.59 1.48 9.55
N PRO A 67 7.49 2.60 10.29
CA PRO A 67 7.00 2.56 11.66
C PRO A 67 5.52 2.16 11.75
N GLN A 68 4.69 2.46 10.74
CA GLN A 68 3.28 2.02 10.73
C GLN A 68 3.17 0.50 10.64
N PHE A 69 3.98 -0.17 9.82
CA PHE A 69 4.01 -1.62 9.72
C PHE A 69 4.22 -2.28 11.07
N PHE A 70 5.25 -1.86 11.82
CA PHE A 70 5.52 -2.43 13.14
C PHE A 70 4.43 -2.12 14.16
N ARG A 71 3.81 -0.93 14.10
CA ARG A 71 2.62 -0.63 14.91
C ARG A 71 1.49 -1.62 14.64
N ASP A 72 1.19 -1.88 13.36
CA ASP A 72 0.13 -2.80 12.96
C ASP A 72 0.44 -4.24 13.36
N MET A 73 1.69 -4.69 13.17
CA MET A 73 2.14 -6.01 13.60
C MET A 73 2.01 -6.19 15.11
N ASN A 74 2.33 -5.16 15.89
CA ASN A 74 2.14 -5.20 17.34
C ASN A 74 0.65 -5.25 17.73
N LEU A 75 -0.21 -4.47 17.06
CA LEU A 75 -1.66 -4.48 17.30
C LEU A 75 -2.30 -5.86 17.07
N ILE A 76 -1.80 -6.63 16.12
CA ILE A 76 -2.25 -8.01 15.85
C ILE A 76 -1.45 -9.07 16.65
N ASN A 77 -0.69 -8.65 17.67
CA ASN A 77 0.13 -9.49 18.54
C ASN A 77 1.20 -10.32 17.79
N ARG A 78 1.69 -9.90 16.62
CA ARG A 78 2.81 -10.57 15.93
C ARG A 78 4.15 -10.28 16.59
N MET A 79 4.26 -9.18 17.34
CA MET A 79 5.49 -8.76 18.03
C MET A 79 5.49 -9.07 19.53
N SER A 80 4.41 -9.67 20.05
CA SER A 80 4.27 -9.97 21.48
C SER A 80 3.57 -11.32 21.72
N GLY A 81 3.69 -11.86 22.92
CA GLY A 81 3.05 -13.11 23.31
C GLY A 81 3.48 -14.33 22.48
N ARG A 82 2.55 -15.27 22.26
CA ARG A 82 2.87 -16.58 21.67
C ARG A 82 3.24 -16.50 20.18
N HIS A 83 2.77 -15.49 19.46
CA HIS A 83 3.04 -15.36 18.02
C HIS A 83 4.39 -14.70 17.73
N ALA A 84 5.00 -14.02 18.70
CA ALA A 84 6.37 -13.48 18.60
C ALA A 84 7.44 -14.56 18.35
N ARG A 85 7.12 -15.84 18.63
CA ARG A 85 8.02 -16.99 18.37
C ARG A 85 8.28 -17.21 16.87
N TYR A 86 7.45 -16.65 16.00
CA TYR A 86 7.61 -16.75 14.56
C TYR A 86 8.13 -15.41 14.04
N PRO A 87 9.31 -15.37 13.42
CA PRO A 87 9.86 -14.13 12.90
C PRO A 87 8.90 -13.49 11.89
N ILE A 88 8.99 -12.18 11.80
CA ILE A 88 8.37 -11.39 10.75
C ILE A 88 9.38 -11.34 9.61
N THR A 89 8.92 -11.64 8.41
CA THR A 89 9.76 -11.75 7.22
C THR A 89 9.36 -10.75 6.15
N GLY A 90 10.12 -10.72 5.05
CA GLY A 90 9.79 -9.93 3.88
C GLY A 90 8.41 -10.27 3.30
N LEU A 91 7.93 -11.51 3.49
CA LEU A 91 6.58 -11.91 3.08
C LEU A 91 5.50 -11.07 3.78
N GLU A 92 5.58 -10.93 5.11
CA GLU A 92 4.63 -10.12 5.87
C GLU A 92 4.69 -8.66 5.46
N TRP A 93 5.89 -8.10 5.31
CA TRP A 93 6.07 -6.72 4.85
C TRP A 93 5.44 -6.50 3.47
N ASN A 94 5.77 -7.34 2.50
CA ASN A 94 5.27 -7.21 1.13
C ASN A 94 3.73 -7.32 1.09
N THR A 95 3.17 -8.24 1.87
CA THR A 95 1.72 -8.45 1.95
C THR A 95 1.02 -7.26 2.59
N TRP A 96 1.56 -6.75 3.69
CA TRP A 96 1.02 -5.59 4.38
C TRP A 96 1.10 -4.33 3.50
N TYR A 97 2.25 -4.10 2.85
CA TYR A 97 2.48 -2.90 2.04
C TYR A 97 1.61 -2.86 0.78
N GLU A 98 1.34 -4.00 0.15
CA GLU A 98 0.35 -4.10 -0.94
C GLU A 98 -1.06 -3.70 -0.48
N GLY A 99 -1.43 -4.08 0.75
CA GLY A 99 -2.65 -3.61 1.39
C GLY A 99 -2.66 -2.09 1.60
N GLU A 100 -1.55 -1.54 2.08
CA GLU A 100 -1.42 -0.11 2.36
C GLU A 100 -1.52 0.76 1.10
N LEU A 101 -0.90 0.33 -0.01
CA LEU A 101 -1.03 1.01 -1.29
C LEU A 101 -2.49 1.08 -1.76
N ARG A 102 -3.27 0.02 -1.55
CA ARG A 102 -4.70 0.00 -1.88
C ARG A 102 -5.50 0.96 -1.00
N ARG A 103 -5.19 1.05 0.29
CA ARG A 103 -5.82 2.01 1.22
C ARG A 103 -5.55 3.45 0.79
N ILE A 104 -4.29 3.81 0.58
CA ILE A 104 -3.89 5.16 0.14
C ILE A 104 -4.60 5.53 -1.17
N HIS A 105 -4.69 4.59 -2.12
CA HIS A 105 -5.40 4.86 -3.38
C HIS A 105 -6.90 5.10 -3.16
N ALA A 106 -7.55 4.29 -2.33
CA ALA A 106 -8.96 4.44 -2.00
C ALA A 106 -9.23 5.78 -1.28
N ASP A 107 -8.39 6.15 -0.32
CA ASP A 107 -8.49 7.40 0.45
C ASP A 107 -8.32 8.62 -0.46
N GLY A 108 -7.35 8.58 -1.40
CA GLY A 108 -7.17 9.62 -2.40
C GLY A 108 -8.40 9.81 -3.29
N GLN A 109 -9.02 8.71 -3.75
CA GLN A 109 -10.26 8.77 -4.54
C GLN A 109 -11.45 9.29 -3.71
N ALA A 110 -11.55 8.93 -2.44
CA ALA A 110 -12.58 9.44 -1.54
C ALA A 110 -12.42 10.95 -1.30
N TYR A 111 -11.19 11.41 -1.06
CA TYR A 111 -10.87 12.82 -0.88
C TYR A 111 -11.25 13.64 -2.13
N GLN A 112 -10.83 13.21 -3.33
CA GLN A 112 -11.16 13.90 -4.58
C GLN A 112 -12.67 14.01 -4.80
N ARG A 113 -13.43 12.96 -4.49
CA ARG A 113 -14.90 12.99 -4.54
C ARG A 113 -15.48 14.01 -3.57
N SER A 114 -15.02 14.01 -2.32
CA SER A 114 -15.50 14.97 -1.31
C SER A 114 -15.23 16.43 -1.69
N VAL A 115 -14.07 16.70 -2.30
CA VAL A 115 -13.70 18.03 -2.81
C VAL A 115 -14.63 18.44 -3.96
N ALA A 116 -14.86 17.54 -4.92
CA ALA A 116 -15.75 17.81 -6.05
C ALA A 116 -17.19 18.08 -5.59
N GLU A 117 -17.70 17.31 -4.62
CA GLU A 117 -19.02 17.52 -4.02
C GLU A 117 -19.10 18.86 -3.30
N THR A 118 -18.06 19.24 -2.55
CA THR A 118 -17.99 20.53 -1.86
C THR A 118 -18.00 21.70 -2.85
N HIS A 119 -17.23 21.62 -3.93
CA HIS A 119 -17.23 22.63 -4.98
C HIS A 119 -18.59 22.73 -5.69
N ALA A 120 -19.21 21.59 -6.00
CA ALA A 120 -20.54 21.55 -6.61
C ALA A 120 -21.61 22.12 -5.67
N ALA A 121 -21.54 21.83 -4.37
CA ALA A 121 -22.42 22.41 -3.36
C ALA A 121 -22.24 23.92 -3.23
N ALA A 122 -20.99 24.40 -3.17
CA ALA A 122 -20.68 25.83 -3.13
C ALA A 122 -21.17 26.57 -4.39
N ALA A 123 -21.05 25.96 -5.57
CA ALA A 123 -21.55 26.52 -6.83
C ALA A 123 -23.08 26.63 -6.89
N ARG A 124 -23.80 25.84 -6.09
CA ARG A 124 -25.28 25.88 -5.97
C ARG A 124 -25.77 26.91 -4.96
N LEU A 125 -24.89 27.49 -4.14
CA LEU A 125 -25.28 28.53 -3.18
C LEU A 125 -25.59 29.83 -3.93
N PRO A 126 -26.67 30.55 -3.57
CA PRO A 126 -26.95 31.87 -4.13
C PRO A 126 -25.81 32.83 -3.77
N ARG A 127 -25.33 33.59 -4.76
CA ARG A 127 -24.20 34.52 -4.61
C ARG A 127 -24.49 35.74 -3.73
N ASP A 128 -25.76 36.01 -3.46
CA ASP A 128 -26.18 37.08 -2.57
C ASP A 128 -26.49 36.45 -1.21
N GLY A 129 -25.66 36.77 -0.20
CA GLY A 129 -25.69 36.20 1.15
C GLY A 129 -26.95 36.51 1.98
N ARG A 130 -28.14 36.33 1.43
CA ARG A 130 -29.39 36.26 2.19
C ARG A 130 -29.70 34.79 2.46
N LEU A 131 -29.40 34.37 3.69
CA LEU A 131 -30.10 33.25 4.27
C LEU A 131 -31.58 33.62 4.43
N PRO A 132 -32.52 32.68 4.24
CA PRO A 132 -33.93 32.91 4.48
C PRO A 132 -34.22 33.32 5.94
#